data_AF-X6NI13-F1
#
_entry.id   AF-X6NI13-F1
#
_cell.length_a   1.000
_cell.length_b   1.000
_cell.length_c   1.000
_cell.angle_alpha   90.00
_cell.angle_beta   90.00
_cell.angle_gamma   90.00
#
_symmetry.space_group_name_H-M   'P 1'
#
loop_
_entity.id
_entity.type
_entity.pdbx_description
1 polymer ?
#
loop_
_entity_poly.entity_id
_entity_poly.type
_entity_poly.pdbx_seq_one_letter_code
_entity_poly.pdbx_strand_id
1 'polypeptide(L)'
;MQCKHIFELWIIGEIVVKMLRRWTHTYLMPNVALYTSMTSRFLASFGDDTPVAKKSLDFLIEKCMVNIFDWMEERKLGEATCQLLSSLTSITSIRCHLPECPSYQRMISRYQDGSLPCPKLPLYILRQFVQVLCQSQVSGKENQKRRWNSFVLLYKLSCNVLFLSIGIIFQFFLFFFFFFFKKYIHETFQSFNGSTMIRNSNKIHRLEISLYMIHGVVLSNVEPAFGWTSQYSQTLINVISLFTTEPNTHIAEVFRIFADLTELYLPFLPNPKGFLSVCVKVIKEFGRLNEERSEQLRNSYIDKTIKKRFEEMQVEEIHEVLRLLKHMSTEDLAGNEDILSLSGESLLLGLNYLIPHLNSTLLAYPQLCEEFFDVLSIGLSTFISKFASMSRQHQTVLVECIPFALDNADSRIIAHALQIIECMATYHFTHS
;
A
#
# COMPACT_ATOMS: atom_id res chain seq x y z
N MET A 1 9.78 2.43 41.60
CA MET A 1 8.34 2.77 41.50
C MET A 1 8.00 3.73 40.35
N GLN A 2 8.90 4.62 39.90
CA GLN A 2 8.63 5.54 38.77
C GLN A 2 8.52 4.88 37.38
N CYS A 3 9.15 3.72 37.12
CA CYS A 3 9.02 3.05 35.81
C CYS A 3 7.60 2.53 35.53
N LYS A 4 6.82 2.08 36.53
CA LYS A 4 5.48 1.51 36.29
C LYS A 4 4.48 2.55 35.75
N HIS A 5 4.59 3.82 36.14
CA HIS A 5 3.70 4.87 35.64
C HIS A 5 4.01 5.30 34.20
N ILE A 6 5.26 5.20 33.75
CA ILE A 6 5.65 5.45 32.36
C ILE A 6 5.10 4.33 31.44
N PHE A 7 5.08 3.08 31.92
CA PHE A 7 4.52 1.94 31.19
C PHE A 7 3.00 2.02 30.94
N GLU A 8 2.24 2.81 31.70
CA GLU A 8 0.79 2.97 31.50
C GLU A 8 0.45 4.18 30.60
N LEU A 9 1.34 5.16 30.53
CA LEU A 9 1.13 6.41 29.79
C LEU A 9 1.06 6.20 28.27
N TRP A 10 1.85 5.29 27.70
CA TRP A 10 1.80 5.02 26.27
C TRP A 10 0.54 4.25 25.85
N ILE A 11 -0.02 3.39 26.73
CA ILE A 11 -1.28 2.67 26.50
C ILE A 11 -2.43 3.68 26.41
N ILE A 12 -2.48 4.62 27.36
CA ILE A 12 -3.46 5.72 27.31
C ILE A 12 -3.23 6.55 26.05
N GLY A 13 -1.97 6.84 25.70
CA GLY A 13 -1.61 7.52 24.45
C GLY A 13 -2.17 6.81 23.21
N GLU A 14 -2.00 5.48 23.12
CA GLU A 14 -2.50 4.67 22.02
C GLU A 14 -4.03 4.75 21.91
N ILE A 15 -4.73 4.59 23.03
CA ILE A 15 -6.19 4.67 23.10
C ILE A 15 -6.68 6.06 22.66
N VAL A 16 -6.04 7.12 23.17
CA VAL A 16 -6.38 8.51 22.81
C VAL A 16 -6.17 8.74 21.32
N VAL A 17 -5.06 8.28 20.74
CA VAL A 17 -4.79 8.44 19.30
C VAL A 17 -5.81 7.67 18.46
N LYS A 18 -6.20 6.45 18.84
CA LYS A 18 -7.26 5.70 18.17
C LYS A 18 -8.61 6.41 18.26
N MET A 19 -8.94 6.99 19.42
CA MET A 19 -10.14 7.82 19.59
C MET A 19 -10.09 9.05 18.70
N LEU A 20 -8.96 9.77 18.65
CA LEU A 20 -8.79 10.95 17.80
C LEU A 20 -8.90 10.58 16.32
N ARG A 21 -8.33 9.44 15.90
CA ARG A 21 -8.49 8.93 14.54
C ARG A 21 -9.97 8.68 14.21
N ARG A 22 -10.72 8.02 15.09
CA ARG A 22 -12.16 7.83 14.91
C ARG A 22 -12.90 9.16 14.85
N TRP A 23 -12.55 10.10 15.73
CA TRP A 23 -13.14 11.43 15.76
C TRP A 23 -12.92 12.19 14.44
N THR A 24 -11.71 12.14 13.89
CA THR A 24 -11.35 12.73 12.59
C THR A 24 -12.28 12.26 11.48
N HIS A 25 -12.49 10.94 11.35
CA HIS A 25 -13.34 10.37 10.29
C HIS A 25 -14.80 10.77 10.38
N THR A 26 -15.30 11.05 11.59
CA THR A 26 -16.73 11.32 11.81
C THR A 26 -17.05 12.81 11.89
N TYR A 27 -16.18 13.59 12.55
CA TYR A 27 -16.54 14.93 13.01
C TYR A 27 -15.73 16.05 12.38
N LEU A 28 -14.51 15.79 11.88
CA LEU A 28 -13.66 16.85 11.34
C LEU A 28 -13.87 17.00 9.84
N MET A 29 -14.38 18.18 9.41
CA MET A 29 -14.59 18.52 8.00
C MET A 29 -15.38 17.42 7.25
N PRO A 30 -16.58 17.05 7.77
CA PRO A 30 -17.33 15.91 7.28
C PRO A 30 -17.81 16.13 5.84
N ASN A 31 -17.89 15.06 5.06
CA ASN A 31 -18.54 15.11 3.76
C ASN A 31 -20.06 15.24 3.94
N VAL A 32 -20.58 16.45 3.74
CA VAL A 32 -22.01 16.78 3.90
C VAL A 32 -22.89 15.95 2.95
N ALA A 33 -22.37 15.50 1.80
CA ALA A 33 -23.12 14.70 0.84
C ALA A 33 -23.54 13.31 1.38
N LEU A 34 -22.90 12.83 2.45
CA LEU A 34 -23.24 11.54 3.07
C LEU A 34 -24.42 11.63 4.05
N TYR A 35 -24.94 12.83 4.31
CA TYR A 35 -25.96 13.06 5.33
C TYR A 35 -27.21 13.69 4.72
N THR A 36 -28.39 13.16 5.05
CA THR A 36 -29.68 13.74 4.64
C THR A 36 -29.93 15.11 5.28
N SER A 37 -29.47 15.30 6.51
CA SER A 37 -29.46 16.59 7.20
C SER A 37 -28.33 16.62 8.24
N MET A 38 -27.70 17.78 8.41
CA MET A 38 -26.76 18.06 9.49
C MET A 38 -27.11 19.36 10.19
N THR A 39 -26.88 19.42 11.49
CA THR A 39 -27.14 20.62 12.28
C THR A 39 -26.22 21.77 11.86
N SER A 40 -26.79 22.93 11.55
CA SER A 40 -26.04 24.12 11.12
C SER A 40 -24.96 24.56 12.13
N ARG A 41 -25.22 24.42 13.43
CA ARG A 41 -24.24 24.70 14.50
C ARG A 41 -23.00 23.79 14.43
N PHE A 42 -23.22 22.53 14.08
CA PHE A 42 -22.14 21.57 13.94
C PHE A 42 -21.25 21.95 12.74
N LEU A 43 -21.86 22.21 11.58
CA LEU A 43 -21.12 22.66 10.38
C LEU A 43 -20.43 24.01 10.59
N ALA A 44 -21.02 24.93 11.36
CA ALA A 44 -20.37 26.20 11.72
C ALA A 44 -19.11 26.02 12.58
N SER A 45 -18.97 24.87 13.26
CA SER A 45 -17.84 24.58 14.16
C SER A 45 -16.81 23.64 13.54
N PHE A 46 -17.27 22.59 12.84
CA PHE A 46 -16.41 21.53 12.33
C PHE A 46 -16.54 21.29 10.83
N GLY A 47 -17.34 22.09 10.13
CA GLY A 47 -17.42 22.06 8.67
C GLY A 47 -16.13 22.53 8.00
N ASP A 48 -16.11 22.35 6.68
CA ASP A 48 -15.03 22.79 5.80
C ASP A 48 -14.71 24.28 6.03
N ASP A 49 -13.42 24.61 5.98
CA ASP A 49 -12.91 25.98 6.09
C ASP A 49 -13.18 26.74 7.40
N THR A 50 -13.80 26.13 8.41
CA THR A 50 -14.07 26.80 9.69
C THR A 50 -12.80 27.00 10.54
N PRO A 51 -12.68 28.10 11.31
CA PRO A 51 -11.52 28.34 12.18
C PRO A 51 -11.32 27.24 13.23
N VAL A 52 -12.41 26.71 13.78
CA VAL A 52 -12.38 25.67 14.81
C VAL A 52 -11.93 24.33 14.21
N ALA A 53 -12.39 23.96 13.01
CA ALA A 53 -11.86 22.79 12.30
C ALA A 53 -10.37 22.92 11.99
N LYS A 54 -9.91 24.07 11.48
CA LYS A 54 -8.49 24.32 11.18
C LYS A 54 -7.60 24.25 12.44
N LYS A 55 -8.08 24.81 13.56
CA LYS A 55 -7.38 24.71 14.85
C LYS A 55 -7.33 23.28 15.39
N SER A 56 -8.43 22.53 15.22
CA SER A 56 -8.48 21.11 15.61
C SER A 56 -7.52 20.28 14.77
N LEU A 57 -7.44 20.53 13.47
CA LEU A 57 -6.47 19.89 12.58
C LEU A 57 -5.03 20.17 13.01
N ASP A 58 -4.70 21.43 13.33
CA ASP A 58 -3.36 21.79 13.78
C ASP A 58 -2.98 21.08 15.09
N PHE A 59 -3.92 21.00 16.04
CA PHE A 59 -3.75 20.24 17.29
C PHE A 59 -3.47 18.75 17.03
N LEU A 60 -4.20 18.12 16.09
CA LEU A 60 -3.99 16.71 15.74
C LEU A 60 -2.59 16.48 15.17
N ILE A 61 -2.11 17.38 14.30
CA ILE A 61 -0.76 17.30 13.74
C ILE A 61 0.30 17.50 14.82
N GLU A 62 0.12 18.48 15.70
CA GLU A 62 1.02 18.70 16.84
C GLU A 62 1.09 17.46 17.74
N LYS A 63 -0.06 16.82 17.99
CA LYS A 63 -0.10 15.58 18.78
C LYS A 63 0.64 14.44 18.08
N CYS A 64 0.49 14.29 16.76
CA CYS A 64 1.24 13.30 15.99
C CYS A 64 2.74 13.56 16.04
N MET A 65 3.16 14.82 15.93
CA MET A 65 4.56 15.23 16.05
C MET A 65 5.15 14.83 17.40
N VAL A 66 4.48 15.19 18.51
CA VAL A 66 4.93 14.83 19.87
C VAL A 66 5.10 13.32 20.01
N ASN A 67 4.14 12.54 19.53
CA ASN A 67 4.22 11.08 19.61
C ASN A 67 5.38 10.51 18.76
N ILE A 68 5.58 11.02 17.54
CA ILE A 68 6.66 10.55 16.65
C ILE A 68 8.05 10.94 17.18
N PHE A 69 8.19 12.08 17.86
CA PHE A 69 9.50 12.55 18.34
C PHE A 69 9.84 12.07 19.73
N ASP A 70 8.87 12.03 20.63
CA ASP A 70 9.14 11.78 22.04
C ASP A 70 8.84 10.32 22.42
N TRP A 71 8.09 9.58 21.59
CA TRP A 71 7.63 8.22 21.87
C TRP A 71 7.93 7.22 20.74
N MET A 72 8.96 7.49 19.92
CA MET A 72 9.32 6.64 18.77
C MET A 72 9.67 5.18 19.11
N GLU A 73 10.07 4.92 20.36
CA GLU A 73 10.40 3.59 20.85
C GLU A 73 9.15 2.74 21.13
N GLU A 74 8.00 3.38 21.35
CA GLU A 74 6.74 2.71 21.67
C GLU A 74 5.98 2.30 20.42
N ARG A 75 6.25 1.06 19.95
CA ARG A 75 5.75 0.55 18.66
C ARG A 75 4.25 0.75 18.43
N LYS A 76 3.41 0.37 19.39
CA LYS A 76 1.94 0.44 19.24
C LYS A 76 1.43 1.88 19.16
N LEU A 77 2.02 2.78 19.95
CA LEU A 77 1.71 4.21 19.90
C LEU A 77 2.17 4.83 18.57
N GLY A 78 3.36 4.46 18.09
CA GLY A 78 3.88 4.85 16.79
C GLY A 78 2.97 4.40 15.65
N GLU A 79 2.56 3.14 15.63
CA GLU A 79 1.62 2.58 14.65
C GLU A 79 0.28 3.32 14.66
N ALA A 80 -0.33 3.52 15.84
CA ALA A 80 -1.58 4.26 15.97
C ALA A 80 -1.45 5.71 15.48
N THR A 81 -0.31 6.36 15.78
CA THR A 81 -0.03 7.73 15.35
C THR A 81 0.12 7.84 13.84
N CYS A 82 0.81 6.90 13.21
CA CYS A 82 0.94 6.86 11.76
C CYS A 82 -0.43 6.64 11.09
N GLN A 83 -1.28 5.76 11.65
CA GLN A 83 -2.66 5.58 11.16
C GLN A 83 -3.51 6.85 11.27
N LEU A 84 -3.32 7.65 12.34
CA LEU A 84 -3.97 8.96 12.46
C LEU A 84 -3.46 9.91 11.37
N LEU A 85 -2.15 10.02 11.15
CA LEU A 85 -1.58 10.83 10.07
C LEU A 85 -2.11 10.42 8.69
N SER A 86 -2.11 9.13 8.38
CA SER A 86 -2.67 8.60 7.12
C SER A 86 -4.14 8.94 6.96
N SER A 87 -4.92 8.96 8.05
CA SER A 87 -6.34 9.36 8.01
C SER A 87 -6.52 10.85 7.70
N LEU A 88 -5.62 11.71 8.20
CA LEU A 88 -5.65 13.15 7.92
C LEU A 88 -5.31 13.46 6.46
N THR A 89 -4.48 12.64 5.82
CA THR A 89 -4.14 12.79 4.40
C THR A 89 -5.08 12.05 3.46
N SER A 90 -5.75 10.98 3.90
CA SER A 90 -6.69 10.24 3.05
C SER A 90 -7.99 11.00 2.78
N ILE A 91 -8.44 11.81 3.73
CA ILE A 91 -9.68 12.59 3.62
C ILE A 91 -9.39 13.88 2.83
N THR A 92 -9.98 14.02 1.64
CA THR A 92 -9.73 15.15 0.73
C THR A 92 -10.05 16.51 1.35
N SER A 93 -11.15 16.65 2.11
CA SER A 93 -11.52 17.92 2.77
C SER A 93 -10.44 18.37 3.75
N ILE A 94 -9.94 17.45 4.58
CA ILE A 94 -8.85 17.69 5.55
C ILE A 94 -7.52 17.95 4.85
N ARG A 95 -7.14 17.08 3.91
CA ARG A 95 -5.86 17.12 3.20
C ARG A 95 -5.58 18.48 2.58
N CYS A 96 -6.61 19.15 2.05
CA CYS A 96 -6.47 20.48 1.45
C CYS A 96 -5.94 21.55 2.41
N HIS A 97 -6.17 21.40 3.72
CA HIS A 97 -5.79 22.38 4.74
C HIS A 97 -4.43 22.07 5.40
N LEU A 98 -3.90 20.86 5.26
CA LEU A 98 -2.61 20.47 5.86
C LEU A 98 -1.47 21.44 5.54
N PRO A 99 -1.25 21.90 4.29
CA PRO A 99 -0.17 22.84 3.98
C PRO A 99 -0.28 24.20 4.69
N GLU A 100 -1.47 24.56 5.16
CA GLU A 100 -1.74 25.82 5.88
C GLU A 100 -1.53 25.67 7.40
N CYS A 101 -1.47 24.45 7.92
CA CYS A 101 -1.30 24.19 9.36
C CYS A 101 0.12 24.55 9.83
N PRO A 102 0.27 25.44 10.84
CA PRO A 102 1.58 25.78 11.40
C PRO A 102 2.38 24.58 11.91
N SER A 103 1.72 23.64 12.58
CA SER A 103 2.36 22.43 13.11
C SER A 103 2.81 21.51 11.98
N TYR A 104 2.02 21.42 10.90
CA TYR A 104 2.41 20.66 9.70
C TYR A 104 3.64 21.28 9.00
N GLN A 105 3.66 22.60 8.87
CA GLN A 105 4.83 23.32 8.34
C GLN A 105 6.06 23.10 9.22
N ARG A 106 5.92 23.13 10.55
CA ARG A 106 7.00 22.82 11.49
C ARG A 106 7.49 21.38 11.34
N MET A 107 6.59 20.42 11.17
CA MET A 107 6.93 19.02 10.91
C MET A 107 7.77 18.86 9.65
N ILE A 108 7.34 19.53 8.57
CA ILE A 108 8.10 19.60 7.32
C ILE A 108 9.45 20.25 7.58
N SER A 109 9.52 21.44 8.17
CA SER A 109 10.77 22.17 8.43
C SER A 109 11.78 21.36 9.25
N ARG A 110 11.31 20.53 10.19
CA ARG A 110 12.19 19.62 10.95
C ARG A 110 12.68 18.44 10.11
N TYR A 111 11.82 17.86 9.28
CA TYR A 111 12.27 16.82 8.32
C TYR A 111 13.35 17.38 7.40
N GLN A 112 13.11 18.61 6.95
CA GLN A 112 13.88 19.41 6.02
C GLN A 112 15.29 19.77 6.47
N ASP A 113 15.47 20.19 7.72
CA ASP A 113 16.76 20.61 8.28
C ASP A 113 17.57 19.44 8.87
N GLY A 114 17.04 18.21 8.79
CA GLY A 114 17.65 17.02 9.38
C GLY A 114 17.59 16.97 10.91
N SER A 115 16.90 17.93 11.55
CA SER A 115 16.60 17.88 12.99
C SER A 115 15.57 16.80 13.32
N LEU A 116 14.80 16.34 12.33
CA LEU A 116 14.08 15.09 12.39
C LEU A 116 15.09 13.96 12.24
N PRO A 117 15.18 13.03 13.20
CA PRO A 117 16.07 11.90 13.08
C PRO A 117 15.44 10.84 12.14
N CYS A 118 15.12 11.19 10.89
CA CYS A 118 14.57 10.28 9.89
C CYS A 118 15.37 8.98 9.77
N PRO A 119 16.72 9.00 9.78
CA PRO A 119 17.52 7.78 9.75
C PRO A 119 17.38 6.91 11.00
N LYS A 120 16.83 7.45 12.10
CA LYS A 120 16.55 6.71 13.34
C LYS A 120 15.10 6.27 13.45
N LEU A 121 14.20 6.74 12.57
CA LEU A 121 12.81 6.31 12.59
C LEU A 121 12.74 4.82 12.25
N PRO A 122 12.00 4.01 13.01
CA PRO A 122 11.67 2.66 12.61
C PRO A 122 11.07 2.63 11.20
N LEU A 123 11.43 1.63 10.40
CA LEU A 123 11.02 1.53 8.98
C LEU A 123 9.50 1.67 8.78
N TYR A 124 8.70 1.08 9.68
CA TYR A 124 7.23 1.15 9.61
C TYR A 124 6.68 2.58 9.83
N ILE A 125 7.39 3.43 10.58
CA ILE A 125 7.08 4.85 10.76
C ILE A 125 7.58 5.64 9.55
N LEU A 126 8.82 5.40 9.12
CA LEU A 126 9.42 6.09 7.98
C LEU A 126 8.56 5.93 6.72
N ARG A 127 8.11 4.70 6.43
CA ARG A 127 7.20 4.39 5.32
C ARG A 127 5.96 5.28 5.32
N GLN A 128 5.18 5.21 6.40
CA GLN A 128 3.92 5.95 6.50
C GLN A 128 4.15 7.46 6.51
N PHE A 129 5.22 7.91 7.16
CA PHE A 129 5.57 9.32 7.21
C PHE A 129 5.89 9.88 5.82
N VAL A 130 6.71 9.19 5.03
CA VAL A 130 7.03 9.60 3.64
C VAL A 130 5.77 9.56 2.76
N GLN A 131 4.94 8.54 2.89
CA GLN A 131 3.67 8.44 2.16
C GLN A 131 2.75 9.62 2.50
N VAL A 132 2.55 9.95 3.78
CA VAL A 132 1.76 11.09 4.26
C VAL A 132 2.30 12.40 3.72
N LEU A 133 3.61 12.61 3.75
CA LEU A 133 4.23 13.80 3.18
C LEU A 133 3.90 13.91 1.69
N CYS A 134 4.12 12.86 0.89
CA CYS A 134 3.79 12.86 -0.54
C CYS A 134 2.30 13.09 -0.80
N GLN A 135 1.43 12.34 -0.10
CA GLN A 135 -0.01 12.40 -0.26
C GLN A 135 -0.54 13.80 0.02
N SER A 136 -0.08 14.46 1.09
CA SER A 136 -0.51 15.82 1.47
C SER A 136 -0.22 16.89 0.40
N GLN A 137 0.82 16.70 -0.42
CA GLN A 137 1.21 17.65 -1.45
C GLN A 137 0.38 17.47 -2.73
N VAL A 138 -0.23 16.30 -2.90
CA VAL A 138 -1.08 15.96 -4.02
C VAL A 138 -2.54 16.18 -3.59
N SER A 139 -3.04 17.40 -3.78
CA SER A 139 -4.44 17.77 -3.49
C SER A 139 -5.11 18.44 -4.67
N GLY A 140 -6.36 18.05 -4.96
CA GLY A 140 -7.15 18.49 -6.11
C GLY A 140 -7.64 19.94 -6.07
N LYS A 141 -7.51 20.68 -4.96
CA LYS A 141 -7.91 22.11 -4.91
C LYS A 141 -6.77 23.03 -5.40
N GLU A 142 -7.13 23.99 -6.26
CA GLU A 142 -6.30 24.97 -6.99
C GLU A 142 -5.52 26.00 -6.15
N ASN A 143 -5.30 25.82 -4.84
CA ASN A 143 -4.46 26.74 -4.07
C ASN A 143 -2.97 26.47 -4.33
N GLN A 144 -2.53 27.01 -5.47
CA GLN A 144 -1.36 26.65 -6.27
C GLN A 144 -0.02 27.27 -5.82
N LYS A 145 0.00 28.28 -4.95
CA LYS A 145 1.21 29.11 -4.70
C LYS A 145 2.08 28.69 -3.49
N ARG A 146 1.51 28.04 -2.47
CA ARG A 146 2.21 27.72 -1.20
C ARG A 146 2.81 26.30 -1.14
N ARG A 147 2.36 25.36 -1.97
CA ARG A 147 2.80 23.95 -1.96
C ARG A 147 4.26 23.73 -2.40
N TRP A 148 4.88 24.74 -3.01
CA TRP A 148 6.16 24.63 -3.69
C TRP A 148 7.40 24.72 -2.78
N ASN A 149 7.37 25.55 -1.73
CA ASN A 149 8.54 25.79 -0.88
C ASN A 149 8.88 24.56 0.00
N SER A 150 7.89 23.72 0.27
CA SER A 150 8.07 22.50 1.07
C SER A 150 8.69 21.34 0.27
N PHE A 151 8.44 21.27 -1.04
CA PHE A 151 8.83 20.13 -1.89
C PHE A 151 10.20 20.27 -2.56
N VAL A 152 10.63 21.49 -2.90
CA VAL A 152 12.04 21.77 -3.30
C VAL A 152 13.03 21.20 -2.27
N LEU A 153 12.58 20.93 -1.04
CA LEU A 153 13.40 20.37 0.01
C LEU A 153 13.35 18.84 0.21
N LEU A 154 12.28 18.14 -0.18
CA LEU A 154 12.29 16.66 -0.26
C LEU A 154 13.36 16.19 -1.26
N TYR A 155 13.51 16.94 -2.36
CA TYR A 155 14.58 16.78 -3.35
C TYR A 155 15.98 17.18 -2.80
N LYS A 156 16.09 18.18 -1.90
CA LYS A 156 17.38 18.58 -1.29
C LYS A 156 17.95 17.51 -0.36
N LEU A 157 17.09 16.79 0.38
CA LEU A 157 17.51 15.77 1.35
C LEU A 157 18.01 14.48 0.71
N SER A 158 17.47 14.10 -0.45
CA SER A 158 17.84 12.84 -1.08
C SER A 158 19.09 12.94 -1.96
N CYS A 159 19.41 14.14 -2.47
CA CYS A 159 20.51 14.32 -3.41
C CYS A 159 21.80 14.95 -2.85
N ASN A 160 21.85 15.56 -1.66
CA ASN A 160 23.04 16.34 -1.22
C ASN A 160 23.44 17.44 -2.25
N VAL A 161 22.51 17.88 -3.11
CA VAL A 161 22.77 18.88 -4.16
C VAL A 161 22.13 20.20 -3.78
N LEU A 162 22.98 21.20 -3.54
CA LEU A 162 22.64 22.62 -3.47
C LEU A 162 22.14 23.09 -4.84
N PHE A 163 20.82 23.25 -5.01
CA PHE A 163 20.29 24.00 -6.15
C PHE A 163 19.73 25.35 -5.68
N LEU A 164 20.22 26.41 -6.33
CA LEU A 164 19.88 27.81 -6.12
C LEU A 164 18.43 28.10 -6.52
N SER A 165 17.83 29.01 -5.77
CA SER A 165 16.55 29.67 -6.01
C SER A 165 16.43 30.27 -7.41
N ILE A 166 15.47 29.78 -8.20
CA ILE A 166 14.96 30.51 -9.36
C ILE A 166 13.45 30.67 -9.17
N GLY A 167 13.05 31.90 -8.87
CA GLY A 167 11.65 32.32 -8.82
C GLY A 167 11.18 32.70 -10.21
N ILE A 168 10.24 31.94 -10.78
CA ILE A 168 9.46 32.36 -11.94
C ILE A 168 8.00 31.90 -11.78
N ILE A 169 7.11 32.82 -12.12
CA ILE A 169 5.64 32.80 -12.13
C ILE A 169 5.12 31.65 -13.01
N PHE A 170 4.30 30.69 -12.52
CA PHE A 170 3.64 29.74 -13.43
C PHE A 170 2.36 29.11 -12.88
N GLN A 171 1.25 29.23 -13.61
CA GLN A 171 -0.03 28.57 -13.35
C GLN A 171 -0.03 27.09 -13.81
N PHE A 172 1.05 26.35 -13.53
CA PHE A 172 1.30 24.96 -13.97
C PHE A 172 2.05 24.15 -12.89
N PHE A 173 1.40 23.92 -11.74
CA PHE A 173 2.11 23.47 -10.53
C PHE A 173 2.12 21.95 -10.30
N LEU A 174 1.12 21.19 -10.76
CA LEU A 174 1.10 19.72 -10.73
C LEU A 174 2.19 19.11 -11.64
N PHE A 175 2.44 19.74 -12.78
CA PHE A 175 3.46 19.33 -13.75
C PHE A 175 4.87 19.37 -13.16
N PHE A 176 5.17 20.37 -12.34
CA PHE A 176 6.51 20.55 -11.77
C PHE A 176 6.82 19.60 -10.61
N PHE A 177 5.81 19.29 -9.77
CA PHE A 177 5.90 18.22 -8.77
C PHE A 177 6.29 16.91 -9.45
N PHE A 178 5.52 16.51 -10.47
CA PHE A 178 5.80 15.28 -11.20
C PHE A 178 7.14 15.30 -11.94
N PHE A 179 7.61 16.46 -12.41
CA PHE A 179 8.90 16.56 -13.11
C PHE A 179 10.12 16.30 -12.21
N PHE A 180 10.25 16.97 -11.07
CA PHE A 180 11.40 16.75 -10.15
C PHE A 180 11.34 15.39 -9.49
N PHE A 181 10.13 14.97 -9.14
CA PHE A 181 9.90 13.66 -8.58
C PHE A 181 10.28 12.55 -9.58
N LYS A 182 9.88 12.73 -10.84
CA LYS A 182 10.31 11.88 -11.95
C LYS A 182 11.82 11.85 -12.10
N LYS A 183 12.49 13.00 -12.04
CA LYS A 183 13.97 13.05 -12.13
C LYS A 183 14.63 12.24 -11.02
N TYR A 184 14.27 12.45 -9.76
CA TYR A 184 14.87 11.73 -8.63
C TYR A 184 14.65 10.21 -8.71
N ILE A 185 13.42 9.80 -9.01
CA ILE A 185 13.06 8.39 -9.16
C ILE A 185 13.81 7.78 -10.34
N HIS A 186 13.87 8.50 -11.46
CA HIS A 186 14.59 8.07 -12.65
C HIS A 186 16.09 7.92 -12.39
N GLU A 187 16.73 8.88 -11.73
CA GLU A 187 18.14 8.80 -11.32
C GLU A 187 18.39 7.63 -10.36
N THR A 188 17.48 7.43 -9.40
CA THR A 188 17.56 6.29 -8.48
C THR A 188 17.52 4.98 -9.25
N PHE A 189 16.53 4.77 -10.11
CA PHE A 189 16.42 3.54 -10.90
C PHE A 189 17.53 3.37 -11.93
N GLN A 190 18.00 4.43 -12.57
CA GLN A 190 19.18 4.38 -13.43
C GLN A 190 20.43 3.91 -12.67
N SER A 191 20.58 4.29 -11.40
CA SER A 191 21.71 3.86 -10.57
C SER A 191 21.76 2.35 -10.26
N PHE A 192 20.66 1.63 -10.55
CA PHE A 192 20.55 0.16 -10.49
C PHE A 192 20.68 -0.53 -11.86
N ASN A 193 20.59 0.22 -12.98
CA ASN A 193 20.83 -0.30 -14.33
C ASN A 193 22.34 -0.39 -14.62
N GLY A 194 23.01 -1.38 -14.03
CA GLY A 194 24.43 -1.63 -14.25
C GLY A 194 25.09 -2.30 -13.06
N SER A 195 25.20 -3.63 -13.13
CA SER A 195 26.10 -4.48 -12.34
C SER A 195 25.92 -4.49 -10.81
N THR A 196 25.41 -5.63 -10.32
CA THR A 196 25.93 -6.40 -9.17
C THR A 196 26.76 -5.62 -8.13
N MET A 197 26.07 -4.97 -7.20
CA MET A 197 26.44 -4.87 -5.78
C MET A 197 25.30 -4.08 -5.12
N ILE A 198 24.23 -4.81 -4.81
CA ILE A 198 23.08 -4.33 -4.02
C ILE A 198 23.54 -3.84 -2.62
N ARG A 199 24.81 -4.07 -2.24
CA ARG A 199 25.39 -3.75 -0.93
C ARG A 199 25.63 -2.29 -0.60
N ASN A 200 25.34 -1.33 -1.49
CA ASN A 200 25.44 0.08 -1.11
C ASN A 200 24.18 0.49 -0.31
N SER A 201 24.32 0.58 1.01
CA SER A 201 23.24 0.97 1.94
C SER A 201 22.55 2.28 1.53
N ASN A 202 23.29 3.24 0.97
CA ASN A 202 22.71 4.49 0.50
C ASN A 202 21.84 4.30 -0.75
N LYS A 203 22.21 3.39 -1.67
CA LYS A 203 21.40 3.09 -2.85
C LYS A 203 20.09 2.39 -2.46
N ILE A 204 20.16 1.40 -1.55
CA ILE A 204 18.97 0.72 -1.01
C ILE A 204 18.05 1.74 -0.34
N HIS A 205 18.58 2.59 0.54
CA HIS A 205 17.76 3.59 1.22
C HIS A 205 17.10 4.58 0.26
N ARG A 206 17.79 4.98 -0.84
CA ARG A 206 17.17 5.82 -1.88
C ARG A 206 16.05 5.10 -2.63
N LEU A 207 16.21 3.81 -2.91
CA LEU A 207 15.18 2.99 -3.51
C LEU A 207 13.96 2.87 -2.58
N GLU A 208 14.19 2.59 -1.31
CA GLU A 208 13.16 2.49 -0.27
C GLU A 208 12.32 3.77 -0.20
N ILE A 209 12.96 4.93 -0.05
CA ILE A 209 12.26 6.23 -0.07
C ILE A 209 11.53 6.42 -1.39
N SER A 210 12.11 6.03 -2.53
CA SER A 210 11.45 6.16 -3.84
C SER A 210 10.15 5.36 -3.92
N LEU A 211 10.14 4.12 -3.42
CA LEU A 211 8.93 3.29 -3.37
C LEU A 211 7.87 3.93 -2.47
N TYR A 212 8.24 4.39 -1.27
CA TYR A 212 7.30 5.03 -0.35
C TYR A 212 6.69 6.31 -0.91
N MET A 213 7.48 7.08 -1.65
CA MET A 213 6.97 8.28 -2.28
C MET A 213 6.03 7.95 -3.45
N ILE A 214 6.36 6.94 -4.28
CA ILE A 214 5.46 6.45 -5.34
C ILE A 214 4.14 6.01 -4.70
N HIS A 215 4.21 5.23 -3.62
CA HIS A 215 3.04 4.76 -2.90
C HIS A 215 2.21 5.91 -2.33
N GLY A 216 2.84 6.92 -1.72
CA GLY A 216 2.15 8.12 -1.23
C GLY A 216 1.41 8.89 -2.34
N VAL A 217 1.94 8.90 -3.56
CA VAL A 217 1.23 9.46 -4.73
C VAL A 217 0.03 8.59 -5.10
N VAL A 218 0.17 7.27 -5.13
CA VAL A 218 -0.97 6.35 -5.38
C VAL A 218 -2.10 6.59 -4.38
N LEU A 219 -1.76 6.66 -3.08
CA LEU A 219 -2.72 6.88 -2.00
C LEU A 219 -3.41 8.25 -2.05
N SER A 220 -2.88 9.23 -2.80
CA SER A 220 -3.54 10.53 -2.94
C SER A 220 -4.90 10.44 -3.63
N ASN A 221 -5.13 9.37 -4.39
CA ASN A 221 -6.38 9.09 -5.10
C ASN A 221 -6.86 10.31 -5.90
N VAL A 222 -5.96 10.89 -6.71
CA VAL A 222 -6.28 11.96 -7.65
C VAL A 222 -6.05 11.46 -9.07
N GLU A 223 -6.83 11.97 -10.03
CA GLU A 223 -6.78 11.52 -11.43
C GLU A 223 -5.36 11.47 -12.04
N PRO A 224 -4.46 12.48 -11.85
CA PRO A 224 -3.11 12.41 -12.40
C PRO A 224 -2.19 11.32 -11.80
N ALA A 225 -2.50 10.81 -10.61
CA ALA A 225 -1.61 9.90 -9.89
C ALA A 225 -1.44 8.54 -10.58
N PHE A 226 -2.52 8.00 -11.16
CA PHE A 226 -2.45 6.77 -11.95
C PHE A 226 -1.58 6.94 -13.20
N GLY A 227 -1.83 7.99 -13.98
CA GLY A 227 -1.09 8.28 -15.21
C GLY A 227 0.39 8.55 -14.96
N TRP A 228 0.74 9.15 -13.82
CA TRP A 228 2.13 9.34 -13.42
C TRP A 228 2.78 8.04 -12.95
N THR A 229 2.10 7.26 -12.09
CA THR A 229 2.67 6.02 -11.52
C THR A 229 2.84 4.93 -12.58
N SER A 230 1.90 4.82 -13.51
CA SER A 230 1.93 3.81 -14.57
C SER A 230 3.18 3.89 -15.45
N GLN A 231 3.84 5.05 -15.55
CA GLN A 231 5.12 5.24 -16.26
C GLN A 231 6.28 4.43 -15.64
N TYR A 232 6.18 4.07 -14.36
CA TYR A 232 7.20 3.30 -13.64
C TYR A 232 6.87 1.82 -13.52
N SER A 233 5.76 1.34 -14.10
CA SER A 233 5.31 -0.05 -13.95
C SER A 233 6.42 -1.07 -14.27
N GLN A 234 7.12 -0.90 -15.39
CA GLN A 234 8.21 -1.79 -15.76
C GLN A 234 9.39 -1.70 -14.78
N THR A 235 9.67 -0.50 -14.28
CA THR A 235 10.75 -0.30 -13.33
C THR A 235 10.44 -0.94 -11.97
N LEU A 236 9.20 -0.83 -11.50
CA LEU A 236 8.71 -1.51 -10.31
C LEU A 236 8.79 -3.04 -10.46
N ILE A 237 8.42 -3.58 -11.63
CA ILE A 237 8.60 -5.01 -11.94
C ILE A 237 10.09 -5.40 -11.85
N ASN A 238 10.98 -4.60 -12.44
CA ASN A 238 12.42 -4.87 -12.39
C ASN A 238 12.96 -4.88 -10.95
N VAL A 239 12.38 -4.10 -10.02
CA VAL A 239 12.77 -4.13 -8.61
C VAL A 239 12.55 -5.51 -7.99
N ILE A 240 11.48 -6.22 -8.37
CA ILE A 240 11.22 -7.59 -7.88
C ILE A 240 12.38 -8.50 -8.29
N SER A 241 12.85 -8.37 -9.54
CA SER A 241 13.98 -9.14 -10.07
C SER A 241 15.34 -8.80 -9.42
N LEU A 242 15.47 -7.64 -8.75
CA LEU A 242 16.72 -7.25 -8.09
C LEU A 242 16.97 -8.02 -6.79
N PHE A 243 15.93 -8.43 -6.08
CA PHE A 243 16.07 -8.96 -4.72
C PHE A 243 15.71 -10.45 -4.59
N THR A 244 16.32 -11.27 -5.44
CA THR A 244 16.09 -12.73 -5.45
C THR A 244 16.79 -13.45 -4.29
N THR A 245 17.98 -12.97 -3.89
CA THR A 245 18.88 -13.69 -2.99
C THR A 245 18.81 -13.28 -1.53
N GLU A 246 18.20 -12.14 -1.20
CA GLU A 246 18.20 -11.58 0.15
C GLU A 246 16.80 -11.20 0.65
N PRO A 247 16.49 -11.52 1.92
CA PRO A 247 15.35 -10.99 2.64
C PRO A 247 15.23 -9.47 2.56
N ASN A 248 14.11 -8.96 2.04
CA ASN A 248 13.86 -7.52 1.97
C ASN A 248 12.36 -7.18 1.97
N THR A 249 12.05 -5.92 2.33
CA THR A 249 10.68 -5.37 2.38
C THR A 249 10.23 -4.69 1.09
N HIS A 250 11.14 -4.46 0.14
CA HIS A 250 10.87 -3.71 -1.09
C HIS A 250 9.90 -4.44 -2.02
N ILE A 251 10.00 -5.77 -2.07
CA ILE A 251 9.12 -6.60 -2.90
C ILE A 251 7.67 -6.48 -2.43
N ALA A 252 7.41 -6.62 -1.14
CA ALA A 252 6.08 -6.42 -0.56
C ALA A 252 5.57 -5.00 -0.82
N GLU A 253 6.42 -3.97 -0.77
CA GLU A 253 6.03 -2.59 -1.11
C GLU A 253 5.65 -2.43 -2.59
N VAL A 254 6.33 -3.11 -3.51
CA VAL A 254 5.94 -3.12 -4.93
C VAL A 254 4.56 -3.75 -5.11
N PHE A 255 4.29 -4.91 -4.51
CA PHE A 255 2.97 -5.53 -4.58
C PHE A 255 1.89 -4.65 -3.94
N ARG A 256 2.20 -3.99 -2.82
CA ARG A 256 1.30 -3.04 -2.15
C ARG A 256 0.92 -1.87 -3.05
N ILE A 257 1.90 -1.29 -3.77
CA ILE A 257 1.64 -0.24 -4.76
C ILE A 257 0.67 -0.73 -5.85
N PHE A 258 0.85 -1.94 -6.39
CA PHE A 258 -0.04 -2.49 -7.41
C PHE A 258 -1.43 -2.84 -6.84
N ALA A 259 -1.51 -3.36 -5.62
CA ALA A 259 -2.78 -3.62 -4.95
C ALA A 259 -3.57 -2.33 -4.73
N ASP A 260 -2.93 -1.25 -4.25
CA ASP A 260 -3.58 0.05 -4.06
C ASP A 260 -3.93 0.74 -5.39
N LEU A 261 -3.10 0.59 -6.44
CA LEU A 261 -3.46 1.06 -7.78
C LEU A 261 -4.73 0.35 -8.28
N THR A 262 -4.85 -0.95 -8.00
CA THR A 262 -6.00 -1.75 -8.41
C THR A 262 -7.24 -1.37 -7.60
N GLU A 263 -7.13 -1.30 -6.29
CA GLU A 263 -8.24 -0.90 -5.40
C GLU A 263 -8.77 0.50 -5.71
N LEU A 264 -7.88 1.48 -5.84
CA LEU A 264 -8.28 2.89 -5.92
C LEU A 264 -8.66 3.34 -7.33
N TYR A 265 -8.08 2.76 -8.38
CA TYR A 265 -8.22 3.27 -9.74
C TYR A 265 -8.89 2.31 -10.71
N LEU A 266 -8.71 0.98 -10.58
CA LEU A 266 -9.23 0.01 -11.56
C LEU A 266 -10.73 0.19 -11.87
N PRO A 267 -11.63 0.40 -10.89
CA PRO A 267 -13.07 0.59 -11.15
C PRO A 267 -13.39 1.83 -12.01
N PHE A 268 -12.48 2.80 -12.05
CA PHE A 268 -12.67 4.10 -12.70
C PHE A 268 -11.86 4.24 -13.98
N LEU A 269 -11.07 3.23 -14.38
CA LEU A 269 -10.25 3.31 -15.59
C LEU A 269 -11.13 3.21 -16.85
N PRO A 270 -10.98 4.13 -17.82
CA PRO A 270 -11.73 4.05 -19.07
C PRO A 270 -11.33 2.83 -19.92
N ASN A 271 -10.10 2.35 -19.77
CA ASN A 271 -9.60 1.13 -20.42
C ASN A 271 -8.70 0.33 -19.47
N PRO A 272 -9.26 -0.61 -18.69
CA PRO A 272 -8.50 -1.36 -17.70
C PRO A 272 -7.65 -2.49 -18.31
N LYS A 273 -7.87 -2.90 -19.58
CA LYS A 273 -7.19 -4.05 -20.20
C LYS A 273 -5.65 -3.92 -20.14
N GLY A 274 -5.13 -2.73 -20.43
CA GLY A 274 -3.68 -2.48 -20.39
C GLY A 274 -3.10 -2.60 -18.98
N PHE A 275 -3.81 -2.11 -17.97
CA PHE A 275 -3.38 -2.17 -16.58
C PHE A 275 -3.48 -3.58 -15.98
N LEU A 276 -4.55 -4.32 -16.29
CA LEU A 276 -4.70 -5.73 -15.92
C LEU A 276 -3.55 -6.58 -16.49
N SER A 277 -3.14 -6.34 -17.75
CA SER A 277 -1.99 -7.01 -18.35
C SER A 277 -0.68 -6.74 -17.59
N VAL A 278 -0.49 -5.52 -17.06
CA VAL A 278 0.66 -5.19 -16.21
C VAL A 278 0.59 -5.95 -14.88
N CYS A 279 -0.59 -6.02 -14.25
CA CYS A 279 -0.76 -6.77 -12.99
C CYS A 279 -0.45 -8.26 -13.17
N VAL A 280 -0.86 -8.87 -14.29
CA VAL A 280 -0.48 -10.25 -14.61
C VAL A 280 1.04 -10.42 -14.73
N LYS A 281 1.75 -9.46 -15.32
CA LYS A 281 3.23 -9.51 -15.40
C LYS A 281 3.86 -9.46 -14.01
N VAL A 282 3.33 -8.63 -13.11
CA VAL A 282 3.77 -8.52 -11.71
C VAL A 282 3.59 -9.86 -10.98
N ILE A 283 2.46 -10.53 -11.16
CA ILE A 283 2.19 -11.84 -10.54
C ILE A 283 3.06 -12.95 -11.15
N LYS A 284 3.32 -12.91 -12.46
CA LYS A 284 4.27 -13.85 -13.10
C LYS A 284 5.68 -13.71 -12.51
N GLU A 285 6.10 -12.47 -12.27
CA GLU A 285 7.40 -12.18 -11.66
C GLU A 285 7.48 -12.68 -10.21
N PHE A 286 6.37 -12.64 -9.47
CA PHE A 286 6.26 -13.30 -8.15
C PHE A 286 6.53 -14.80 -8.23
N GLY A 287 5.88 -15.51 -9.17
CA GLY A 287 6.08 -16.95 -9.36
C GLY A 287 7.54 -17.27 -9.67
N ARG A 288 8.13 -16.56 -10.65
CA ARG A 288 9.55 -16.70 -11.02
C ARG A 288 10.48 -16.50 -9.82
N LEU A 289 10.27 -15.42 -9.06
CA LEU A 289 11.06 -15.10 -7.87
C LEU A 289 11.02 -16.23 -6.82
N ASN A 290 9.84 -16.78 -6.55
CA ASN A 290 9.70 -17.82 -5.52
C ASN A 290 10.20 -19.18 -5.99
N GLU A 291 10.16 -19.46 -7.29
CA GLU A 291 10.82 -20.63 -7.88
C GLU A 291 12.34 -20.56 -7.67
N GLU A 292 12.96 -19.41 -8.00
CA GLU A 292 14.40 -19.18 -7.79
C GLU A 292 14.80 -19.26 -6.32
N ARG A 293 14.02 -18.64 -5.41
CA ARG A 293 14.25 -18.74 -3.97
C ARG A 293 14.14 -20.20 -3.49
N SER A 294 13.16 -20.94 -3.99
CA SER A 294 12.96 -22.35 -3.63
C SER A 294 14.14 -23.23 -4.09
N GLU A 295 14.67 -23.00 -5.30
CA GLU A 295 15.87 -23.67 -5.78
C GLU A 295 17.09 -23.37 -4.92
N GLN A 296 17.30 -22.10 -4.57
CA GLN A 296 18.39 -21.67 -3.69
C GLN A 296 18.28 -22.30 -2.29
N LEU A 297 17.06 -22.35 -1.73
CA LEU A 297 16.80 -22.98 -0.44
C LEU A 297 17.06 -24.48 -0.43
N ARG A 298 16.87 -25.18 -1.57
CA ARG A 298 17.20 -26.61 -1.72
C ARG A 298 18.70 -26.87 -1.84
N ASN A 299 19.43 -25.98 -2.52
CA ASN A 299 20.83 -26.20 -2.91
C ASN A 299 21.85 -25.72 -1.87
N SER A 300 21.40 -25.05 -0.82
CA SER A 300 22.27 -24.39 0.14
C SER A 300 22.02 -24.93 1.55
N TYR A 301 23.10 -25.14 2.32
CA TYR A 301 23.05 -25.49 3.75
C TYR A 301 22.61 -24.26 4.55
N ILE A 302 21.40 -23.76 4.27
CA ILE A 302 20.94 -22.47 4.79
C ILE A 302 20.60 -22.61 6.26
N ASP A 303 21.21 -21.71 7.03
CA ASP A 303 20.89 -21.45 8.43
C ASP A 303 19.36 -21.34 8.60
N LYS A 304 18.78 -22.13 9.52
CA LYS A 304 17.35 -22.09 9.87
C LYS A 304 16.86 -20.66 10.13
N THR A 305 17.73 -19.78 10.62
CA THR A 305 17.46 -18.36 10.85
C THR A 305 17.13 -17.60 9.57
N ILE A 306 17.87 -17.85 8.48
CA ILE A 306 17.66 -17.18 7.19
C ILE A 306 16.37 -17.70 6.55
N LYS A 307 16.13 -19.02 6.60
CA LYS A 307 14.88 -19.61 6.12
C LYS A 307 13.66 -18.99 6.80
N LYS A 308 13.71 -18.85 8.13
CA LYS A 308 12.63 -18.22 8.90
C LYS A 308 12.39 -16.77 8.48
N ARG A 309 13.45 -15.98 8.24
CA ARG A 309 13.32 -14.60 7.75
C ARG A 309 12.68 -14.52 6.38
N PHE A 310 13.02 -15.45 5.47
CA PHE A 310 12.34 -15.54 4.17
C PHE A 310 10.85 -15.80 4.33
N GLU A 311 10.48 -16.80 5.14
CA GLU A 311 9.06 -17.11 5.41
C GLU A 311 8.32 -15.91 6.00
N GLU A 312 8.91 -15.20 6.98
CA GLU A 312 8.30 -14.02 7.62
C GLU A 312 7.98 -12.89 6.62
N MET A 313 8.86 -12.58 5.66
CA MET A 313 8.52 -11.54 4.66
C MET A 313 7.66 -12.09 3.54
N GLN A 314 7.77 -13.38 3.22
CA GLN A 314 6.92 -14.01 2.22
C GLN A 314 5.45 -13.96 2.65
N VAL A 315 5.15 -14.00 3.96
CA VAL A 315 3.80 -13.73 4.48
C VAL A 315 3.30 -12.36 4.03
N GLU A 316 4.09 -11.29 4.18
CA GLU A 316 3.70 -9.95 3.73
C GLU A 316 3.59 -9.88 2.20
N GLU A 317 4.52 -10.50 1.45
CA GLU A 317 4.48 -10.53 -0.01
C GLU A 317 3.20 -11.24 -0.53
N ILE A 318 2.87 -12.41 0.04
CA ILE A 318 1.68 -13.20 -0.34
C ILE A 318 0.41 -12.44 0.03
N HIS A 319 0.35 -11.79 1.20
CA HIS A 319 -0.78 -10.96 1.59
C HIS A 319 -1.08 -9.87 0.53
N GLU A 320 -0.05 -9.16 0.07
CA GLU A 320 -0.22 -8.11 -0.94
C GLU A 320 -0.59 -8.69 -2.32
N VAL A 321 -0.08 -9.88 -2.68
CA VAL A 321 -0.49 -10.58 -3.91
C VAL A 321 -1.95 -11.02 -3.84
N LEU A 322 -2.40 -11.59 -2.71
CA LEU A 322 -3.80 -11.95 -2.50
C LEU A 322 -4.71 -10.72 -2.57
N ARG A 323 -4.30 -9.60 -1.97
CA ARG A 323 -5.02 -8.33 -2.06
C ARG A 323 -5.12 -7.83 -3.50
N LEU A 324 -4.02 -7.88 -4.25
CA LEU A 324 -4.01 -7.56 -5.68
C LEU A 324 -4.99 -8.44 -6.46
N LEU A 325 -4.92 -9.76 -6.29
CA LEU A 325 -5.81 -10.73 -6.94
C LEU A 325 -7.28 -10.45 -6.62
N LYS A 326 -7.60 -10.17 -5.35
CA LYS A 326 -8.95 -9.84 -4.90
C LYS A 326 -9.48 -8.58 -5.60
N HIS A 327 -8.71 -7.50 -5.64
CA HIS A 327 -9.16 -6.25 -6.29
C HIS A 327 -9.19 -6.34 -7.82
N MET A 328 -8.41 -7.25 -8.42
CA MET A 328 -8.54 -7.53 -9.86
C MET A 328 -9.86 -8.23 -10.21
N SER A 329 -10.54 -8.80 -9.21
CA SER A 329 -11.71 -9.68 -9.36
C SER A 329 -13.04 -9.00 -9.03
N THR A 330 -13.08 -7.66 -9.03
CA THR A 330 -14.28 -6.91 -8.63
C THR A 330 -15.41 -7.07 -9.65
N GLU A 331 -16.61 -7.36 -9.14
CA GLU A 331 -17.83 -7.48 -9.94
C GLU A 331 -18.23 -6.16 -10.60
N ASP A 332 -17.74 -5.02 -10.09
CA ASP A 332 -17.94 -3.69 -10.68
C ASP A 332 -17.35 -3.55 -12.10
N LEU A 333 -16.52 -4.52 -12.54
CA LEU A 333 -15.99 -4.61 -13.90
C LEU A 333 -16.97 -5.26 -14.90
N ALA A 334 -18.14 -5.73 -14.43
CA ALA A 334 -19.11 -6.52 -15.20
C ALA A 334 -19.78 -5.79 -16.38
N GLY A 335 -19.53 -4.49 -16.57
CA GLY A 335 -20.04 -3.75 -17.73
C GLY A 335 -19.44 -4.17 -19.08
N ASN A 336 -18.39 -5.00 -19.09
CA ASN A 336 -17.73 -5.46 -20.31
C ASN A 336 -17.23 -6.92 -20.17
N GLU A 337 -17.86 -7.83 -20.91
CA GLU A 337 -17.55 -9.27 -20.87
C GLU A 337 -16.08 -9.59 -21.16
N ASP A 338 -15.41 -8.85 -22.05
CA ASP A 338 -13.98 -9.06 -22.33
C ASP A 338 -13.11 -8.73 -21.11
N ILE A 339 -13.49 -7.69 -20.36
CA ILE A 339 -12.74 -7.22 -19.19
C ILE A 339 -12.96 -8.18 -18.04
N LEU A 340 -14.20 -8.63 -17.83
CA LEU A 340 -14.54 -9.66 -16.84
C LEU A 340 -13.84 -10.98 -17.16
N SER A 341 -13.79 -11.37 -18.43
CA SER A 341 -13.04 -12.54 -18.91
C SER A 341 -11.55 -12.42 -18.60
N LEU A 342 -10.93 -11.28 -18.92
CA LEU A 342 -9.51 -11.04 -18.65
C LEU A 342 -9.21 -11.01 -17.16
N SER A 343 -10.09 -10.42 -16.35
CA SER A 343 -10.03 -10.41 -14.89
C SER A 343 -10.02 -11.83 -14.32
N GLY A 344 -10.98 -12.66 -14.71
CA GLY A 344 -11.05 -14.07 -14.29
C GLY A 344 -9.84 -14.90 -14.71
N GLU A 345 -9.38 -14.74 -15.95
CA GLU A 345 -8.16 -15.41 -16.43
C GLU A 345 -6.93 -14.98 -15.63
N SER A 346 -6.83 -13.69 -15.31
CA SER A 346 -5.72 -13.15 -14.53
C SER A 346 -5.71 -13.66 -13.09
N LEU A 347 -6.88 -13.73 -12.46
CA LEU A 347 -7.05 -14.26 -11.11
C LEU A 347 -6.65 -15.73 -11.01
N LEU A 348 -7.25 -16.57 -11.85
CA LEU A 348 -7.02 -18.02 -11.83
C LEU A 348 -5.57 -18.37 -12.18
N LEU A 349 -4.98 -17.63 -13.13
CA LEU A 349 -3.56 -17.75 -13.45
C LEU A 349 -2.68 -17.31 -12.27
N GLY A 350 -3.05 -16.22 -11.58
CA GLY A 350 -2.31 -15.75 -10.42
C GLY A 350 -2.33 -16.73 -9.25
N LEU A 351 -3.48 -17.35 -8.97
CA LEU A 351 -3.59 -18.43 -7.99
C LEU A 351 -2.71 -19.64 -8.38
N ASN A 352 -2.64 -19.99 -9.66
CA ASN A 352 -1.74 -21.05 -10.15
C ASN A 352 -0.25 -20.75 -9.92
N TYR A 353 0.15 -19.48 -9.96
CA TYR A 353 1.52 -19.09 -9.61
C TYR A 353 1.75 -19.03 -8.10
N LEU A 354 0.72 -18.73 -7.31
CA LEU A 354 0.84 -18.55 -5.86
C LEU A 354 0.81 -19.87 -5.09
N ILE A 355 -0.11 -20.78 -5.42
CA ILE A 355 -0.33 -22.05 -4.70
C ILE A 355 0.93 -22.90 -4.55
N PRO A 356 1.78 -23.09 -5.58
CA PRO A 356 3.00 -23.89 -5.45
C PRO A 356 3.99 -23.37 -4.39
N HIS A 357 3.83 -22.13 -3.95
CA HIS A 357 4.69 -21.48 -2.96
C HIS A 357 4.03 -21.37 -1.58
N LEU A 358 2.77 -21.79 -1.44
CA LEU A 358 2.09 -21.92 -0.15
C LEU A 358 2.46 -23.26 0.51
N ASN A 359 3.28 -23.21 1.54
CA ASN A 359 3.63 -24.37 2.36
C ASN A 359 2.87 -24.37 3.69
N SER A 360 2.92 -25.50 4.42
CA SER A 360 2.24 -25.67 5.70
C SER A 360 2.68 -24.68 6.77
N THR A 361 3.91 -24.17 6.73
CA THR A 361 4.40 -23.13 7.64
C THR A 361 3.71 -21.79 7.37
N LEU A 362 3.52 -21.41 6.10
CA LEU A 362 2.83 -20.18 5.71
C LEU A 362 1.33 -20.26 6.01
N LEU A 363 0.70 -21.41 5.75
CA LEU A 363 -0.71 -21.63 6.09
C LEU A 363 -0.97 -21.76 7.59
N ALA A 364 0.07 -21.89 8.42
CA ALA A 364 -0.06 -21.81 9.87
C ALA A 364 -0.39 -20.39 10.36
N TYR A 365 -0.23 -19.36 9.53
CA TYR A 365 -0.67 -17.99 9.82
C TYR A 365 -2.17 -17.86 9.54
N PRO A 366 -3.04 -17.72 10.56
CA PRO A 366 -4.49 -17.87 10.37
C PRO A 366 -5.11 -16.84 9.44
N GLN A 367 -4.62 -15.59 9.50
CA GLN A 367 -5.09 -14.50 8.62
C GLN A 367 -4.75 -14.79 7.16
N LEU A 368 -3.50 -15.19 6.88
CA LEU A 368 -3.06 -15.53 5.53
C LEU A 368 -3.83 -16.72 4.96
N CYS A 369 -4.07 -17.73 5.80
CA CYS A 369 -4.80 -18.93 5.40
C CYS A 369 -6.26 -18.61 5.05
N GLU A 370 -6.94 -17.80 5.86
CA GLU A 370 -8.30 -17.36 5.55
C GLU A 370 -8.34 -16.52 4.27
N GLU A 371 -7.48 -15.50 4.15
CA GLU A 371 -7.43 -14.64 2.96
C GLU A 371 -7.18 -15.42 1.68
N PHE A 372 -6.31 -16.44 1.73
CA PHE A 372 -6.09 -17.34 0.61
C PHE A 372 -7.37 -18.06 0.19
N PHE A 373 -8.10 -18.67 1.14
CA PHE A 373 -9.32 -19.39 0.83
C PHE A 373 -10.48 -18.47 0.44
N ASP A 374 -10.53 -17.24 0.94
CA ASP A 374 -11.46 -16.21 0.49
C ASP A 374 -11.23 -15.88 -1.00
N VAL A 375 -9.98 -15.59 -1.39
CA VAL A 375 -9.64 -15.31 -2.81
C VAL A 375 -9.86 -16.53 -3.71
N LEU A 376 -9.52 -17.74 -3.24
CA LEU A 376 -9.78 -18.97 -3.99
C LEU A 376 -11.28 -19.19 -4.19
N SER A 377 -12.09 -18.96 -3.15
CA SER A 377 -13.54 -19.07 -3.22
C SER A 377 -14.11 -18.10 -4.24
N ILE A 378 -13.76 -16.81 -4.14
CA ILE A 378 -14.16 -15.78 -5.12
C ILE A 378 -13.81 -16.22 -6.54
N GLY A 379 -12.59 -16.71 -6.76
CA GLY A 379 -12.16 -17.08 -8.10
C GLY A 379 -12.92 -18.25 -8.70
N LEU A 380 -13.17 -19.29 -7.90
CA LEU A 380 -13.88 -20.47 -8.37
C LEU A 380 -15.40 -20.29 -8.39
N SER A 381 -15.98 -19.42 -7.56
CA SER A 381 -17.41 -19.11 -7.61
C SER A 381 -17.76 -18.17 -8.76
N THR A 382 -16.96 -17.13 -8.97
CA THR A 382 -17.27 -16.07 -9.95
C THR A 382 -16.82 -16.45 -11.36
N PHE A 383 -15.74 -17.22 -11.50
CA PHE A 383 -15.15 -17.56 -12.81
C PHE A 383 -15.13 -19.07 -13.09
N ILE A 384 -16.15 -19.79 -12.62
CA ILE A 384 -16.25 -21.25 -12.75
C ILE A 384 -16.18 -21.75 -14.21
N SER A 385 -16.80 -21.02 -15.14
CA SER A 385 -16.78 -21.35 -16.57
C SER A 385 -15.36 -21.25 -17.16
N LYS A 386 -14.58 -20.26 -16.71
CA LYS A 386 -13.18 -20.10 -17.09
C LYS A 386 -12.32 -21.20 -16.49
N PHE A 387 -12.50 -21.50 -15.20
CA PHE A 387 -11.86 -22.63 -14.56
C PHE A 387 -12.09 -23.94 -15.34
N ALA A 388 -13.34 -24.21 -15.76
CA ALA A 388 -13.68 -25.40 -16.54
C ALA A 388 -12.96 -25.47 -17.90
N SER A 389 -12.63 -24.32 -18.50
CA SER A 389 -11.91 -24.23 -19.77
C SER A 389 -10.38 -24.35 -19.65
N MET A 390 -9.82 -24.29 -18.44
CA MET A 390 -8.37 -24.41 -18.22
C MET A 390 -7.86 -25.84 -18.44
N SER A 391 -6.55 -26.00 -18.61
CA SER A 391 -5.95 -27.33 -18.69
C SER A 391 -6.11 -28.11 -17.38
N ARG A 392 -6.17 -29.45 -17.47
CA ARG A 392 -6.27 -30.34 -16.29
C ARG A 392 -5.21 -30.04 -15.23
N GLN A 393 -3.98 -29.75 -15.64
CA GLN A 393 -2.89 -29.43 -14.73
C GLN A 393 -3.22 -28.18 -13.88
N HIS A 394 -3.70 -27.10 -14.48
CA HIS A 394 -4.04 -25.88 -13.74
C HIS A 394 -5.29 -26.06 -12.88
N GLN A 395 -6.25 -26.87 -13.34
CA GLN A 395 -7.42 -27.22 -12.53
C GLN A 395 -7.01 -27.96 -11.26
N THR A 396 -6.14 -28.97 -11.40
CA THR A 396 -5.63 -29.78 -10.29
C THR A 396 -4.96 -28.90 -9.23
N VAL A 397 -4.07 -27.98 -9.62
CA VAL A 397 -3.39 -27.07 -8.68
C VAL A 397 -4.38 -26.27 -7.82
N LEU A 398 -5.48 -25.79 -8.42
CA LEU A 398 -6.48 -24.98 -7.70
C LEU A 398 -7.33 -25.79 -6.73
N VAL A 399 -7.63 -27.07 -7.04
CA VAL A 399 -8.53 -27.91 -6.23
C VAL A 399 -7.80 -28.77 -5.21
N GLU A 400 -6.50 -28.99 -5.35
CA GLU A 400 -5.68 -29.78 -4.42
C GLU A 400 -5.65 -29.19 -2.99
N CYS A 401 -5.94 -27.90 -2.84
CA CYS A 401 -6.02 -27.24 -1.54
C CYS A 401 -7.36 -27.46 -0.80
N ILE A 402 -8.40 -27.96 -1.47
CA ILE A 402 -9.75 -28.11 -0.88
C ILE A 402 -9.76 -29.12 0.28
N PRO A 403 -9.15 -30.32 0.17
CA PRO A 403 -9.09 -31.26 1.29
C PRO A 403 -8.46 -30.65 2.54
N PHE A 404 -7.39 -29.88 2.39
CA PHE A 404 -6.76 -29.16 3.50
C PHE A 404 -7.72 -28.19 4.20
N ALA A 405 -8.58 -27.50 3.45
CA ALA A 405 -9.57 -26.59 4.03
C ALA A 405 -10.70 -27.32 4.77
N LEU A 406 -11.14 -28.47 4.26
CA LEU A 406 -12.18 -29.27 4.90
C LEU A 406 -11.71 -29.88 6.23
N ASP A 407 -10.42 -30.22 6.32
CA ASP A 407 -9.79 -30.75 7.53
C ASP A 407 -9.37 -29.65 8.53
N ASN A 408 -9.61 -28.38 8.20
CA ASN A 408 -9.19 -27.25 9.03
C ASN A 408 -10.09 -27.07 10.26
N ALA A 409 -9.54 -26.51 11.34
CA ALA A 409 -10.31 -26.23 12.56
C ALA A 409 -11.14 -24.93 12.48
N ASP A 410 -10.79 -23.99 11.59
CA ASP A 410 -11.54 -22.74 11.44
C ASP A 410 -12.77 -22.93 10.55
N SER A 411 -13.95 -22.67 11.10
CA SER A 411 -15.24 -22.79 10.39
C SER A 411 -15.34 -21.89 9.16
N ARG A 412 -14.63 -20.77 9.11
CA ARG A 412 -14.64 -19.86 7.95
C ARG A 412 -13.92 -20.49 6.76
N ILE A 413 -12.78 -21.14 7.00
CA ILE A 413 -12.03 -21.86 5.97
C ILE A 413 -12.86 -23.02 5.41
N ILE A 414 -13.53 -23.78 6.29
CA ILE A 414 -14.46 -24.84 5.87
C ILE A 414 -15.60 -24.25 5.01
N ALA A 415 -16.18 -23.12 5.42
CA ALA A 415 -17.26 -22.48 4.67
C ALA A 415 -16.83 -22.10 3.24
N HIS A 416 -15.63 -21.54 3.06
CA HIS A 416 -15.08 -21.26 1.73
C HIS A 416 -14.93 -22.54 0.88
N ALA A 417 -14.43 -23.63 1.47
CA ALA A 417 -14.31 -24.91 0.77
C ALA A 417 -15.67 -25.48 0.34
N LEU A 418 -16.68 -25.42 1.21
CA LEU A 418 -18.03 -25.88 0.90
C LEU A 418 -18.67 -25.03 -0.21
N GLN A 419 -18.46 -23.72 -0.20
CA GLN A 419 -18.92 -22.82 -1.27
C GLN A 419 -18.31 -23.21 -2.62
N ILE A 420 -16.99 -23.47 -2.67
CA ILE A 420 -16.32 -23.92 -3.88
C ILE A 420 -16.94 -25.23 -4.40
N ILE A 421 -17.16 -26.21 -3.52
CA ILE A 421 -17.74 -27.51 -3.88
C ILE A 421 -19.17 -27.34 -4.41
N GLU A 422 -19.99 -26.52 -3.77
CA GLU A 422 -21.35 -26.21 -4.21
C GLU A 422 -21.36 -25.57 -5.61
N CYS A 423 -20.50 -24.57 -5.84
CA CYS A 423 -20.37 -23.91 -7.15
C CYS A 423 -19.93 -24.90 -8.24
N MET A 424 -18.93 -25.74 -7.96
CA MET A 424 -18.45 -26.75 -8.91
C MET A 424 -19.53 -27.80 -9.21
N ALA A 425 -20.23 -28.31 -8.18
CA ALA A 425 -21.29 -29.29 -8.34
C ALA A 425 -22.46 -28.72 -9.16
N THR A 426 -22.86 -27.48 -8.89
CA THR A 426 -23.92 -26.77 -9.62
C THR A 426 -23.54 -26.57 -11.08
N TYR A 427 -22.30 -26.14 -11.35
CA TYR A 427 -21.81 -25.98 -12.72
C TYR A 427 -21.78 -27.32 -13.47
N HIS A 428 -21.29 -28.38 -12.84
CA HIS A 428 -21.30 -29.71 -13.42
C HIS A 428 -22.71 -30.20 -13.71
N PHE A 429 -23.66 -30.06 -12.77
CA PHE A 429 -25.04 -30.49 -12.97
C PHE A 429 -25.74 -29.73 -14.11
N THR A 430 -25.43 -28.45 -14.28
CA THR A 430 -26.05 -27.61 -15.32
C THR A 430 -25.44 -27.79 -16.72
N HIS A 431 -24.23 -28.36 -16.82
CA HIS A 431 -23.48 -28.50 -18.08
C HIS A 431 -23.09 -29.96 -18.41
N SER A 432 -23.55 -30.94 -17.62
CA SER A 432 -23.51 -32.38 -17.94
C SER A 432 -24.82 -32.80 -18.61
#